data_AF-A0A922M9W0-F1
#
_entry.id   AF-A0A922M9W0-F1
#
_cell.length_a   1.000
_cell.length_b   1.000
_cell.length_c   1.000
_cell.angle_alpha   90.00
_cell.angle_beta   90.00
_cell.angle_gamma   90.00
#
_symmetry.space_group_name_H-M   'P 1'
#
loop_
_entity.id
_entity.type
_entity.pdbx_description
1 polymer ?
#
loop_
_entity_poly.entity_id
_entity_poly.type
_entity_poly.pdbx_seq_one_letter_code
_entity_poly.pdbx_strand_id
1 'polypeptide(L)'
;MGCDLTVRLVANRCGGQNKNSILLCMLSRWVLDNMSLKKFPITGHSLMPPDRVFGNIEKVLKKQEVIIRPEDYIDIIAANATITKMRDIQMLDFRTAAKEVVKPTARWPFKISECKRFLLKRSKTVRNVLIRGELHFNSDTCKAVNLCKTGKKTNMILPTTVPLGAPMNRAKITDVDALLKKHFGAEWETNAECQFYLNIIRSPVIQEGDSEREEDNNDNYCECRDDTVDLRI
;
A
#
# COMPACT_ATOMS: atom_id res chain seq x y z
N MET A 1 -30.01 -20.97 -1.55
CA MET A 1 -29.60 -20.08 -0.43
C MET A 1 -28.18 -19.61 -0.69
N GLY A 2 -28.01 -18.41 -1.26
CA GLY A 2 -26.69 -17.86 -1.53
C GLY A 2 -26.21 -17.06 -0.33
N CYS A 3 -25.12 -17.45 0.32
CA CYS A 3 -24.48 -16.63 1.33
C CYS A 3 -24.04 -15.31 0.70
N ASP A 4 -24.71 -14.22 1.06
CA ASP A 4 -24.35 -12.86 0.66
C ASP A 4 -22.96 -12.52 1.23
N LEU A 5 -21.90 -12.75 0.44
CA LEU A 5 -20.55 -12.37 0.84
C LEU A 5 -20.49 -10.86 1.05
N THR A 6 -20.25 -10.47 2.30
CA THR A 6 -20.06 -9.09 2.72
C THR A 6 -18.70 -8.96 3.38
N VAL A 7 -17.85 -8.10 2.82
CA VAL A 7 -16.57 -7.74 3.43
C VAL A 7 -16.82 -6.60 4.39
N ARG A 8 -16.34 -6.74 5.63
CA ARG A 8 -16.39 -5.69 6.64
C ARG A 8 -14.96 -5.28 6.94
N LEU A 9 -14.60 -4.07 6.57
CA LEU A 9 -13.31 -3.47 6.86
C LEU A 9 -13.48 -2.50 8.01
N VAL A 10 -12.66 -2.63 9.04
CA VAL A 10 -12.61 -1.68 10.14
C VAL A 10 -11.45 -0.73 9.86
N ALA A 11 -11.72 0.58 9.87
CA ALA A 11 -10.73 1.61 9.67
C ALA A 11 -10.20 2.10 11.01
N ASN A 12 -8.92 1.88 11.25
CA ASN A 12 -8.17 2.28 12.44
C ASN A 12 -7.68 3.74 12.41
N ARG A 13 -8.35 4.60 11.65
CA ARG A 13 -7.94 5.98 11.37
C ARG A 13 -6.60 6.18 10.65
N CYS A 14 -5.84 5.13 10.30
CA CYS A 14 -4.61 5.27 9.51
C CYS A 14 -4.92 5.54 8.03
N GLY A 15 -4.43 6.67 7.51
CA GLY A 15 -4.59 7.12 6.12
C GLY A 15 -4.00 6.14 5.10
N GLY A 16 -2.75 5.71 5.33
CA GLY A 16 -1.99 4.86 4.42
C GLY A 16 -2.46 3.40 4.37
N GLN A 17 -3.19 2.93 5.38
CA GLN A 17 -3.67 1.56 5.46
C GLN A 17 -5.15 1.47 5.02
N ASN A 18 -6.08 1.82 5.89
CA ASN A 18 -7.49 1.42 5.77
C ASN A 18 -8.37 2.52 5.14
N LYS A 19 -7.85 3.77 5.12
CA LYS A 19 -8.51 4.95 4.54
C LYS A 19 -7.96 5.28 3.15
N ASN A 20 -7.60 4.25 2.40
CA ASN A 20 -7.07 4.36 1.05
C ASN A 20 -8.14 3.98 0.02
N SER A 21 -8.49 4.91 -0.86
CA SER A 21 -9.51 4.68 -1.90
C SER A 21 -9.09 3.58 -2.89
N ILE A 22 -7.79 3.45 -3.16
CA ILE A 22 -7.23 2.41 -4.04
C ILE A 22 -7.41 1.03 -3.38
N LEU A 23 -7.20 0.91 -2.06
CA LEU A 23 -7.46 -0.33 -1.34
C LEU A 23 -8.93 -0.75 -1.44
N LEU A 24 -9.86 0.19 -1.27
CA LEU A 24 -11.29 -0.09 -1.45
C LEU A 24 -11.61 -0.55 -2.88
N CYS A 25 -10.92 0.01 -3.89
CA CYS A 25 -11.07 -0.42 -5.29
C CYS A 25 -10.54 -1.83 -5.52
N MET A 26 -9.34 -2.15 -5.00
CA MET A 26 -8.74 -3.49 -5.05
C MET A 26 -9.67 -4.53 -4.43
N LEU A 27 -10.15 -4.25 -3.21
CA LEU A 27 -11.04 -5.16 -2.47
C LEU A 27 -12.39 -5.31 -3.20
N SER A 28 -12.91 -4.25 -3.81
CA SER A 28 -14.13 -4.33 -4.62
C SER A 28 -13.94 -5.28 -5.81
N ARG A 29 -12.79 -5.22 -6.50
CA ARG A 29 -12.50 -6.15 -7.60
C ARG A 29 -12.33 -7.58 -7.10
N TRP A 30 -11.63 -7.75 -5.98
CA TRP A 30 -11.34 -9.04 -5.34
C TRP A 30 -12.63 -9.77 -4.90
N VAL A 31 -13.59 -9.04 -4.32
CA VAL A 31 -14.89 -9.57 -3.86
C VAL A 31 -15.71 -10.20 -4.98
N LEU A 32 -15.52 -9.78 -6.23
CA LEU A 32 -16.23 -10.36 -7.37
C LEU A 32 -15.81 -11.81 -7.65
N ASP A 33 -14.54 -12.13 -7.41
CA ASP A 33 -13.96 -13.44 -7.78
C ASP A 33 -13.78 -14.35 -6.56
N ASN A 34 -13.80 -13.80 -5.35
CA ASN A 34 -13.58 -14.55 -4.11
C ASN A 34 -14.88 -14.69 -3.32
N MET A 35 -15.15 -15.89 -2.82
CA MET A 35 -16.41 -16.27 -2.14
C MET A 35 -16.30 -16.29 -0.61
N SER A 36 -15.10 -16.21 -0.04
CA SER A 36 -14.88 -16.39 1.40
C SER A 36 -13.80 -15.45 1.93
N LEU A 37 -14.10 -14.74 3.01
CA LEU A 37 -13.11 -14.06 3.84
C LEU A 37 -13.08 -14.66 5.23
N LYS A 38 -11.88 -14.90 5.74
CA LYS A 38 -11.66 -15.14 7.16
C LYS A 38 -11.65 -13.78 7.88
N LYS A 39 -12.49 -13.64 8.90
CA LYS A 39 -12.58 -12.43 9.73
C LYS A 39 -11.28 -12.30 10.55
N PHE A 40 -10.75 -11.08 10.66
CA PHE A 40 -9.70 -10.75 11.64
C PHE A 40 -10.15 -9.59 12.52
N PRO A 41 -10.87 -9.83 13.62
CA PRO A 41 -11.00 -8.86 14.69
C PRO A 41 -9.89 -9.13 15.71
N ILE A 42 -8.73 -8.47 15.56
CA ILE A 42 -7.77 -8.38 16.67
C ILE A 42 -7.92 -6.98 17.24
N THR A 43 -8.36 -6.89 18.49
CA THR A 43 -8.38 -5.65 19.27
C THR A 43 -6.93 -5.27 19.61
N GLY A 44 -6.56 -4.02 19.35
CA GLY A 44 -5.23 -3.47 19.65
C GLY A 44 -4.26 -3.52 18.48
N HIS A 45 -3.92 -2.35 17.94
CA HIS A 45 -2.89 -2.18 16.91
C HIS A 45 -1.56 -2.82 17.29
N SER A 46 -1.12 -2.56 18.52
CA SER A 46 0.19 -2.97 19.03
C SER A 46 0.34 -4.48 19.26
N LEU A 47 -0.73 -5.27 19.10
CA LEU A 47 -0.69 -6.73 19.21
C LEU A 47 -0.79 -7.43 17.84
N MET A 48 -0.93 -6.68 16.74
CA MET A 48 -0.94 -7.28 15.42
C MET A 48 0.42 -7.91 15.12
N PRO A 49 0.46 -9.19 14.69
CA PRO A 49 1.72 -9.87 14.37
C PRO A 49 2.61 -9.10 13.37
N PRO A 50 2.07 -8.45 12.31
CA PRO A 50 2.88 -7.62 11.41
C PRO A 50 3.62 -6.48 12.10
N ASP A 51 2.97 -5.74 13.00
CA ASP A 51 3.57 -4.59 13.68
C ASP A 51 4.75 -5.03 14.57
N ARG A 52 4.65 -6.21 15.20
CA ARG A 52 5.75 -6.81 15.96
C ARG A 52 6.93 -7.20 15.08
N VAL A 53 6.66 -7.78 13.91
CA VAL A 53 7.69 -8.12 12.92
C VAL A 53 8.43 -6.87 12.45
N PHE A 54 7.72 -5.79 12.14
CA PHE A 54 8.33 -4.51 11.79
C PHE A 54 9.20 -3.95 12.93
N GLY A 55 8.68 -3.94 14.16
CA GLY A 55 9.45 -3.48 15.32
C GLY A 55 10.70 -4.31 15.60
N ASN A 56 10.68 -5.62 15.34
CA ASN A 56 11.88 -6.47 15.46
C ASN A 56 12.91 -6.17 14.38
N ILE A 57 12.47 -6.02 13.11
CA ILE A 57 13.35 -5.64 12.00
C ILE A 57 14.00 -4.28 12.28
N GLU A 58 13.21 -3.29 12.70
CA GLU A 58 13.69 -1.94 13.01
C GLU A 58 14.72 -1.95 14.16
N LYS A 59 14.51 -2.78 15.20
CA LYS A 59 15.48 -2.94 16.30
C LYS A 59 16.82 -3.51 15.83
N VAL A 60 16.82 -4.41 14.85
CA VAL A 60 18.06 -4.93 14.25
C VAL A 60 18.72 -3.86 13.40
N LEU A 61 17.97 -3.20 12.53
CA LEU A 61 18.47 -2.13 11.66
C LEU A 61 19.09 -0.98 12.46
N LYS A 62 18.48 -0.56 13.58
CA LYS A 62 19.03 0.51 14.44
C LYS A 62 20.36 0.18 15.10
N LYS A 63 20.71 -1.10 15.22
CA LYS A 63 22.00 -1.55 15.78
C LYS A 63 23.09 -1.69 14.72
N GLN A 64 22.72 -1.65 13.44
CA GLN A 64 23.64 -1.85 12.34
C GLN A 64 24.05 -0.49 11.80
N GLU A 65 25.28 -0.09 12.08
CA GLU A 65 25.79 1.23 11.68
C GLU A 65 25.95 1.36 10.15
N VAL A 66 26.25 0.24 9.48
CA VAL A 66 26.51 0.22 8.04
C VAL A 66 25.83 -0.98 7.38
N ILE A 67 25.08 -0.72 6.31
CA ILE A 67 24.54 -1.73 5.40
C ILE A 67 24.96 -1.37 3.98
N ILE A 68 25.79 -2.22 3.37
CA ILE A 68 26.38 -1.98 2.04
C ILE A 68 25.69 -2.85 1.00
N ARG A 69 25.43 -4.12 1.33
CA ARG A 69 24.88 -5.08 0.37
C ARG A 69 23.37 -5.21 0.54
N PRO A 70 22.59 -5.25 -0.55
CA PRO A 70 21.15 -5.53 -0.47
C PRO A 70 20.83 -6.84 0.22
N GLU A 71 21.72 -7.83 0.12
CA GLU A 71 21.59 -9.14 0.77
C GLU A 71 21.49 -9.00 2.29
N ASP A 72 22.21 -8.05 2.89
CA ASP A 72 22.16 -7.84 4.33
C ASP A 72 20.75 -7.41 4.78
N TYR A 73 20.05 -6.58 3.99
CA TYR A 73 18.63 -6.26 4.24
C TYR A 73 17.73 -7.50 4.11
N ILE A 74 17.98 -8.33 3.10
CA ILE A 74 17.20 -9.56 2.87
C ILE A 74 17.36 -10.49 4.08
N ASP A 75 18.57 -10.68 4.58
CA ASP A 75 18.84 -11.58 5.70
C ASP A 75 18.17 -11.09 7.00
N ILE A 76 18.22 -9.79 7.28
CA ILE A 76 17.55 -9.18 8.45
C ILE A 76 16.03 -9.38 8.40
N ILE A 77 15.43 -9.18 7.22
CA ILE A 77 14.00 -9.36 7.02
C ILE A 77 13.65 -10.86 7.11
N ALA A 78 14.46 -11.75 6.53
CA ALA A 78 14.22 -13.19 6.47
C ALA A 78 14.21 -13.84 7.86
N ALA A 79 15.00 -13.29 8.78
CA ALA A 79 15.02 -13.74 10.18
C ALA A 79 13.69 -13.50 10.91
N ASN A 80 12.85 -12.58 10.42
CA ASN A 80 11.62 -12.17 11.10
C ASN A 80 10.35 -12.36 10.24
N ALA A 81 10.48 -12.59 8.94
CA ALA A 81 9.37 -12.63 8.00
C ALA A 81 9.64 -13.53 6.79
N THR A 82 8.57 -14.04 6.18
CA THR A 82 8.65 -14.69 4.87
C THR A 82 8.89 -13.64 3.80
N ILE A 83 9.96 -13.80 3.02
CA ILE A 83 10.29 -12.90 1.92
C ILE A 83 9.68 -13.39 0.63
N THR A 84 9.06 -12.46 -0.10
CA THR A 84 8.65 -12.65 -1.49
C THR A 84 9.32 -11.56 -2.31
N LYS A 85 10.19 -11.93 -3.26
CA LYS A 85 10.86 -10.92 -4.07
C LYS A 85 9.88 -10.38 -5.10
N MET A 86 9.96 -9.08 -5.38
CA MET A 86 9.06 -8.43 -6.35
C MET A 86 9.10 -9.09 -7.73
N ARG A 87 10.25 -9.61 -8.14
CA ARG A 87 10.42 -10.33 -9.41
C ARG A 87 9.67 -11.68 -9.47
N ASP A 88 9.32 -12.24 -8.32
CA ASP A 88 8.65 -13.53 -8.20
C ASP A 88 7.12 -13.38 -8.19
N ILE A 89 6.60 -12.14 -8.16
CA ILE A 89 5.16 -11.84 -8.13
C ILE A 89 4.76 -10.82 -9.19
N GLN A 90 3.52 -10.94 -9.65
CA GLN A 90 2.93 -9.94 -10.53
C GLN A 90 2.46 -8.73 -9.72
N MET A 91 3.13 -7.59 -9.90
CA MET A 91 2.69 -6.31 -9.36
C MET A 91 1.68 -5.66 -10.31
N LEU A 92 0.51 -5.28 -9.80
CA LEU A 92 -0.60 -4.76 -10.61
C LEU A 92 -0.87 -3.27 -10.30
N ASP A 93 -0.96 -2.43 -11.34
CA ASP A 93 -1.29 -1.01 -11.21
C ASP A 93 -2.80 -0.79 -11.07
N PHE A 94 -3.27 -0.94 -9.84
CA PHE A 94 -4.63 -0.61 -9.47
C PHE A 94 -4.89 0.89 -9.39
N ARG A 95 -3.86 1.74 -9.29
CA ARG A 95 -4.04 3.20 -9.18
C ARG A 95 -4.60 3.73 -10.49
N THR A 96 -3.95 3.40 -11.60
CA THR A 96 -4.39 3.83 -12.94
C THR A 96 -5.74 3.22 -13.30
N ALA A 97 -5.89 1.90 -13.12
CA ALA A 97 -7.15 1.21 -13.42
C ALA A 97 -8.34 1.72 -12.58
N ALA A 98 -8.13 2.03 -11.30
CA ALA A 98 -9.17 2.62 -10.46
C ALA A 98 -9.53 4.03 -10.93
N LYS A 99 -8.56 4.86 -11.31
CA LYS A 99 -8.79 6.24 -11.79
C LYS A 99 -9.68 6.27 -13.03
N GLU A 100 -9.61 5.25 -13.89
CA GLU A 100 -10.45 5.15 -15.10
C GLU A 100 -11.90 4.79 -14.78
N VAL A 101 -12.12 3.90 -13.81
CA VAL A 101 -13.42 3.27 -13.55
C VAL A 101 -14.18 3.92 -12.40
N VAL A 102 -13.48 4.34 -11.36
CA VAL A 102 -14.05 4.81 -10.09
C VAL A 102 -14.11 6.34 -10.08
N LYS A 103 -15.17 6.89 -9.46
CA LYS A 103 -15.31 8.33 -9.26
C LYS A 103 -14.19 8.85 -8.35
N PRO A 104 -13.70 10.08 -8.54
CA PRO A 104 -12.84 10.74 -7.56
C PRO A 104 -13.51 10.76 -6.18
N THR A 105 -12.71 10.66 -5.12
CA THR A 105 -13.19 10.62 -3.71
C THR A 105 -14.05 11.82 -3.35
N ALA A 106 -13.78 13.00 -3.91
CA ALA A 106 -14.59 14.22 -3.72
C ALA A 106 -16.05 14.08 -4.19
N ARG A 107 -16.35 13.12 -5.09
CA ARG A 107 -17.71 12.85 -5.58
C ARG A 107 -18.39 11.67 -4.88
N TRP A 108 -17.78 11.15 -3.82
CA TRP A 108 -18.37 10.07 -3.05
C TRP A 108 -19.43 10.64 -2.09
N PRO A 109 -20.49 9.87 -1.78
CA PRO A 109 -21.54 10.32 -0.86
C PRO A 109 -21.12 10.25 0.61
N PHE A 110 -19.87 9.86 0.89
CA PHE A 110 -19.26 9.84 2.21
C PHE A 110 -17.80 10.22 2.08
N LYS A 111 -17.25 10.85 3.13
CA LYS A 111 -15.83 11.17 3.23
C LYS A 111 -15.08 9.97 3.80
N ILE A 112 -14.17 9.40 3.01
CA ILE A 112 -13.36 8.23 3.40
C ILE A 112 -12.57 8.48 4.70
N SER A 113 -12.14 9.72 4.92
CA SER A 113 -11.39 10.15 6.10
C SER A 113 -12.19 10.11 7.40
N GLU A 114 -13.52 10.18 7.33
CA GLU A 114 -14.40 10.20 8.51
C GLU A 114 -14.96 8.80 8.82
N CYS A 115 -14.98 7.89 7.84
CA CYS A 115 -15.49 6.54 8.02
C CYS A 115 -14.58 5.71 8.95
N LYS A 116 -15.21 5.05 9.93
CA LYS A 116 -14.59 4.06 10.83
C LYS A 116 -14.78 2.62 10.33
N ARG A 117 -15.71 2.38 9.40
CA ARG A 117 -15.98 1.04 8.86
C ARG A 117 -16.46 1.11 7.42
N PHE A 118 -16.08 0.13 6.61
CA PHE A 118 -16.57 -0.03 5.23
C PHE A 118 -17.18 -1.41 5.04
N LEU A 119 -18.32 -1.46 4.36
CA LEU A 119 -18.98 -2.70 3.96
C LEU A 119 -18.98 -2.80 2.45
N LEU A 120 -18.39 -3.85 1.90
CA LEU A 120 -18.41 -4.15 0.47
C LEU A 120 -19.30 -5.36 0.25
N LYS A 121 -20.29 -5.22 -0.62
CA LYS A 121 -21.25 -6.28 -0.95
C LYS A 121 -21.44 -6.37 -2.46
N ARG A 122 -21.54 -7.58 -2.99
CA ARG A 122 -21.92 -7.80 -4.38
C ARG A 122 -23.31 -7.19 -4.65
N SER A 123 -23.42 -6.43 -5.72
CA SER A 123 -24.70 -5.87 -6.16
C SER A 123 -25.57 -6.96 -6.77
N LYS A 124 -26.89 -6.73 -6.82
CA LYS A 124 -27.80 -7.49 -7.69
C LYS A 124 -27.44 -7.31 -9.17
N THR A 125 -26.84 -6.18 -9.52
CA THR A 125 -26.26 -5.98 -10.85
C THR A 125 -25.04 -6.89 -11.03
N VAL A 126 -25.10 -7.73 -12.06
CA VAL A 126 -24.03 -8.69 -12.40
C VAL A 126 -22.67 -8.01 -12.44
N ARG A 127 -21.69 -8.63 -11.77
CA ARG A 127 -20.27 -8.23 -11.77
C ARG A 127 -20.03 -6.80 -11.23
N ASN A 128 -20.82 -6.37 -10.26
CA ASN A 128 -20.71 -5.05 -9.64
C ASN A 128 -20.71 -5.12 -8.11
N VAL A 129 -20.13 -4.12 -7.44
CA VAL A 129 -20.05 -4.03 -5.97
C VAL A 129 -20.65 -2.72 -5.48
N LEU A 130 -21.36 -2.80 -4.35
CA LEU A 130 -21.82 -1.66 -3.58
C LEU A 130 -20.93 -1.50 -2.35
N ILE A 131 -20.56 -0.26 -2.05
CA ILE A 131 -19.76 0.11 -0.89
C ILE A 131 -20.59 1.00 0.02
N ARG A 132 -20.51 0.74 1.32
CA ARG A 132 -21.08 1.57 2.38
C ARG A 132 -19.97 2.01 3.31
N GLY A 133 -19.78 3.31 3.48
CA GLY A 133 -18.93 3.89 4.53
C GLY A 133 -19.77 4.23 5.75
N GLU A 134 -19.35 3.78 6.93
CA GLU A 134 -20.01 4.01 8.22
C GLU A 134 -19.13 4.90 9.09
N LEU A 135 -19.74 5.90 9.76
CA LEU A 135 -19.06 6.83 10.66
C LEU A 135 -18.72 6.19 12.02
N HIS A 136 -19.50 5.20 12.45
CA HIS A 136 -19.31 4.51 13.73
C HIS A 136 -19.03 3.01 13.53
N PHE A 137 -18.37 2.37 14.50
CA PHE A 137 -18.08 0.93 14.42
C PHE A 137 -19.33 0.06 14.50
N ASN A 138 -20.34 0.54 15.23
CA ASN A 138 -21.56 -0.21 15.57
C ASN A 138 -22.82 0.32 14.85
N SER A 139 -22.68 1.20 13.85
CA SER A 139 -23.81 1.71 13.06
C SER A 139 -23.92 1.03 11.70
N ASP A 140 -25.13 0.63 11.30
CA ASP A 140 -25.45 0.18 9.93
C ASP A 140 -26.42 1.17 9.25
N THR A 141 -26.20 2.47 9.43
CA THR A 141 -27.17 3.53 9.07
C THR A 141 -26.94 4.12 7.69
N CYS A 142 -25.72 4.05 7.15
CA CYS A 142 -25.40 4.65 5.87
C CYS A 142 -25.92 3.83 4.68
N LYS A 143 -26.10 4.47 3.52
CA LYS A 143 -26.58 3.79 2.31
C LYS A 143 -25.41 3.16 1.53
N ALA A 144 -25.60 1.94 1.05
CA ALA A 144 -24.66 1.30 0.13
C ALA A 144 -24.80 1.90 -1.28
N VAL A 145 -23.68 2.26 -1.91
CA VAL A 145 -23.64 3.00 -3.17
C VAL A 145 -22.65 2.40 -4.17
N ASN A 146 -22.86 2.69 -5.46
CA ASN A 146 -21.89 2.39 -6.51
C ASN A 146 -20.94 3.59 -6.69
N LEU A 147 -19.64 3.33 -6.50
CA LEU A 147 -18.58 4.34 -6.64
C LEU A 147 -18.02 4.42 -8.07
N CYS A 148 -18.41 3.55 -8.98
CA CYS A 148 -17.99 3.60 -10.38
C CYS A 148 -18.57 4.83 -11.10
N LYS A 149 -17.85 5.35 -12.09
CA LYS A 149 -18.34 6.39 -13.01
C LYS A 149 -19.56 5.89 -13.79
N THR A 150 -20.33 6.81 -14.35
CA THR A 150 -21.51 6.49 -15.16
C THR A 150 -21.16 5.52 -16.29
N GLY A 151 -21.96 4.48 -16.47
CA GLY A 151 -21.73 3.42 -17.47
C GLY A 151 -20.60 2.43 -17.14
N LYS A 152 -19.87 2.62 -16.04
CA LYS A 152 -18.78 1.73 -15.60
C LYS A 152 -19.23 0.81 -14.45
N LYS A 153 -18.57 -0.34 -14.34
CA LYS A 153 -18.82 -1.37 -13.32
C LYS A 153 -17.52 -1.79 -12.65
N THR A 154 -17.60 -2.37 -11.45
CA THR A 154 -16.43 -2.81 -10.68
C THR A 154 -15.55 -3.82 -11.43
N ASN A 155 -16.13 -4.71 -12.24
CA ASN A 155 -15.36 -5.67 -13.03
C ASN A 155 -14.52 -5.05 -14.15
N MET A 156 -14.77 -3.78 -14.50
CA MET A 156 -13.98 -3.06 -15.49
C MET A 156 -12.66 -2.54 -14.91
N ILE A 157 -12.42 -2.70 -13.60
CA ILE A 157 -11.12 -2.44 -12.99
C ILE A 157 -10.17 -3.56 -13.43
N LEU A 158 -9.40 -3.30 -14.48
CA LEU A 158 -8.46 -4.22 -15.11
C LEU A 158 -7.04 -3.64 -14.98
N PRO A 159 -6.35 -3.90 -13.86
CA PRO A 159 -5.00 -3.37 -13.65
C PRO A 159 -4.00 -4.06 -14.58
N THR A 160 -3.04 -3.30 -15.07
CA THR A 160 -1.92 -3.79 -15.87
C THR A 160 -0.73 -4.15 -14.98
N THR A 161 0.20 -4.94 -15.50
CA THR A 161 1.43 -5.26 -14.76
C THR A 161 2.36 -4.05 -14.69
N VAL A 162 2.90 -3.78 -13.50
CA VAL A 162 3.93 -2.77 -13.30
C VAL A 162 5.25 -3.34 -13.81
N PRO A 163 5.96 -2.66 -14.74
CA PRO A 163 7.26 -3.14 -15.20
C PRO A 163 8.27 -3.16 -14.05
N LEU A 164 9.17 -4.15 -14.08
CA LEU A 164 10.30 -4.21 -13.16
C LEU A 164 11.34 -3.15 -13.57
N GLY A 165 11.90 -2.48 -12.56
CA GLY A 165 12.82 -1.36 -12.77
C GLY A 165 12.07 -0.04 -12.88
N ALA A 166 12.27 0.83 -11.89
CA ALA A 166 11.82 2.22 -11.97
C ALA A 166 12.97 3.06 -12.56
N PRO A 167 12.69 3.99 -13.48
CA PRO A 167 13.68 4.97 -13.89
C PRO A 167 14.14 5.76 -12.66
N MET A 168 15.46 5.89 -12.52
CA MET A 168 16.05 6.64 -11.41
C MET A 168 16.28 8.09 -11.85
N ASN A 169 15.94 9.03 -10.96
CA ASN A 169 16.24 10.44 -11.18
C ASN A 169 17.77 10.66 -11.07
N ARG A 170 18.34 11.43 -12.00
CA ARG A 170 19.75 11.85 -11.99
C ARG A 170 20.20 12.43 -10.65
N ALA A 171 19.35 13.22 -9.98
CA ALA A 171 19.69 13.77 -8.67
C ALA A 171 20.00 12.68 -7.63
N LYS A 172 19.24 11.58 -7.63
CA LYS A 172 19.48 10.43 -6.73
C LYS A 172 20.77 9.69 -7.09
N ILE A 173 21.07 9.58 -8.38
CA ILE A 173 22.31 8.95 -8.87
C ILE A 173 23.52 9.76 -8.37
N THR A 174 23.51 11.07 -8.56
CA THR A 174 24.58 11.96 -8.10
C THR A 174 24.77 11.91 -6.58
N ASP A 175 23.68 11.87 -5.82
CA ASP A 175 23.73 11.76 -4.36
C ASP A 175 24.34 10.43 -3.90
N VAL A 176 23.90 9.31 -4.49
CA VAL A 176 24.47 7.99 -4.20
C VAL A 176 25.96 7.92 -4.53
N ASP A 177 26.39 8.46 -5.69
CA ASP A 177 27.81 8.53 -6.05
C ASP A 177 28.63 9.36 -5.05
N ALA A 178 28.10 10.51 -4.61
CA ALA A 178 28.75 11.35 -3.60
C ALA A 178 28.90 10.62 -2.24
N LEU A 179 27.87 9.88 -1.82
CA LEU A 179 27.92 9.06 -0.61
C LEU A 179 28.96 7.95 -0.71
N LEU A 180 29.01 7.23 -1.83
CA LEU A 180 29.97 6.16 -2.05
C LEU A 180 31.42 6.69 -2.07
N LYS A 181 31.66 7.82 -2.73
CA LYS A 181 32.95 8.52 -2.71
C LYS A 181 33.37 8.94 -1.31
N LYS A 182 32.43 9.43 -0.50
CA LYS A 182 32.69 9.85 0.89
C LYS A 182 33.05 8.66 1.79
N HIS A 183 32.40 7.51 1.61
CA HIS A 183 32.59 6.34 2.46
C HIS A 183 33.77 5.44 2.03
N PHE A 184 33.98 5.26 0.72
CA PHE A 184 34.97 4.31 0.19
C PHE A 184 36.11 4.98 -0.61
N GLY A 185 36.08 6.30 -0.77
CA GLY A 185 37.07 7.06 -1.52
C GLY A 185 36.73 7.19 -3.02
N ALA A 186 37.60 7.89 -3.75
CA ALA A 186 37.39 8.19 -5.17
C ALA A 186 37.34 6.92 -6.07
N GLU A 187 37.97 5.83 -5.64
CA GLU A 187 38.07 4.57 -6.37
C GLU A 187 37.02 3.53 -5.93
N TRP A 188 35.90 3.97 -5.34
CA TRP A 188 34.85 3.09 -4.83
C TRP A 188 34.33 2.08 -5.87
N GLU A 189 34.40 2.43 -7.16
CA GLU A 189 34.01 1.55 -8.28
C GLU A 189 34.82 0.25 -8.35
N THR A 190 36.05 0.24 -7.83
CA THR A 190 36.90 -0.96 -7.78
C THR A 190 36.51 -1.90 -6.64
N ASN A 191 35.72 -1.42 -5.67
CA ASN A 191 35.31 -2.22 -4.53
C ASN A 191 34.27 -3.27 -4.95
N ALA A 192 34.54 -4.54 -4.61
CA ALA A 192 33.63 -5.66 -4.86
C ALA A 192 32.28 -5.51 -4.14
N GLU A 193 32.27 -4.84 -2.97
CA GLU A 193 31.05 -4.62 -2.19
C GLU A 193 30.12 -3.58 -2.81
N CYS A 194 30.65 -2.67 -3.63
CA CYS A 194 29.88 -1.59 -4.24
C CYS A 194 29.36 -1.92 -5.65
N GLN A 195 29.60 -3.14 -6.16
CA GLN A 195 29.22 -3.55 -7.52
C GLN A 195 27.71 -3.45 -7.79
N PHE A 196 26.88 -3.62 -6.76
CA PHE A 196 25.44 -3.42 -6.87
C PHE A 196 25.10 -1.98 -7.33
N TYR A 197 25.75 -0.98 -6.74
CA TYR A 197 25.50 0.43 -7.05
C TYR A 197 26.03 0.82 -8.43
N LEU A 198 27.16 0.26 -8.85
CA LEU A 198 27.68 0.45 -10.21
C LEU A 198 26.67 0.04 -11.29
N ASN A 199 26.04 -1.12 -11.10
CA ASN A 199 25.03 -1.62 -12.04
C ASN A 199 23.80 -0.71 -12.10
N ILE A 200 23.48 -0.02 -11.00
CA ILE A 200 22.37 0.94 -10.94
C ILE A 200 22.75 2.25 -11.64
N ILE A 201 23.92 2.81 -11.30
CA ILE A 201 24.38 4.11 -11.82
C ILE A 201 24.62 4.05 -13.33
N ARG A 202 25.16 2.93 -13.82
CA ARG A 202 25.44 2.72 -15.26
C ARG A 202 24.25 2.21 -16.06
N SER A 203 23.12 1.92 -15.41
CA SER A 203 21.93 1.44 -16.09
C SER A 203 21.40 2.50 -17.08
N PRO A 204 21.09 2.15 -18.34
CA PRO A 204 20.64 3.11 -19.35
C PRO A 204 19.24 3.69 -19.09
N VAL A 205 18.56 3.27 -18.01
CA VAL A 205 17.21 3.72 -17.64
C VAL A 205 17.28 5.02 -16.82
N ILE A 206 17.81 6.07 -17.44
CA ILE A 206 17.84 7.44 -16.89
C ILE A 206 16.78 8.27 -17.61
N GLN A 207 15.78 8.78 -16.88
CA GLN A 207 14.91 9.83 -17.42
C GLN A 207 15.55 11.21 -17.15
N GLU A 208 15.73 12.01 -18.21
CA GLU A 208 15.66 13.46 -18.10
C GLU A 208 14.18 13.84 -18.06
N GLY A 209 13.72 14.41 -16.96
CA GLY A 209 12.34 14.86 -16.86
C GLY A 209 11.95 15.24 -15.45
N ASP A 210 12.04 16.54 -15.15
CA ASP A 210 11.21 17.19 -14.15
C ASP A 210 9.74 16.83 -14.42
N SER A 211 9.24 15.91 -13.62
CA SER A 211 7.82 15.88 -13.34
C SER A 211 7.75 15.67 -11.84
N GLU A 212 7.38 16.75 -11.16
CA GLU A 212 6.74 16.72 -9.87
C GLU A 212 5.65 15.64 -9.94
N ARG A 213 6.01 14.41 -9.57
CA ARG A 213 5.01 13.53 -9.00
C ARG A 213 4.61 14.28 -7.74
N GLU A 214 3.39 14.79 -7.72
CA GLU A 214 2.71 15.12 -6.48
C GLU A 214 2.83 13.87 -5.59
N GLU A 215 3.91 13.83 -4.81
CA GLU A 215 3.93 13.16 -3.53
C GLU A 215 2.80 13.87 -2.79
N ASP A 216 1.63 13.21 -2.79
CA ASP A 216 0.54 13.54 -1.90
C ASP A 216 1.12 13.36 -0.50
N ASN A 217 1.82 14.41 -0.05
CA ASN A 217 2.52 14.56 1.21
C ASN A 217 1.46 14.69 2.30
N ASN A 218 0.73 13.58 2.47
CA ASN A 218 -0.02 13.29 3.67
C ASN A 218 0.80 12.27 4.45
N ASP A 219 2.08 12.58 4.68
CA ASP A 219 2.88 12.04 5.78
C ASP A 219 2.32 12.57 7.10
N ASN A 220 1.06 12.20 7.36
CA ASN A 220 0.50 12.25 8.67
C ASN A 220 1.17 11.08 9.40
N TYR A 221 2.31 11.36 10.02
CA TYR A 221 2.91 10.49 11.04
C TYR A 221 1.78 9.94 11.90
N CYS A 222 1.83 8.63 12.17
CA CYS A 222 0.82 7.95 12.96
C CYS A 222 0.84 8.46 14.41
N GLU A 223 0.27 9.64 14.65
CA GLU A 223 -0.03 10.11 15.99
C GLU A 223 -1.29 9.38 16.45
N CYS A 224 -1.08 8.44 17.38
CA CYS A 224 -2.15 7.84 18.15
C CYS A 224 -2.86 8.95 18.94
N ARG A 225 -3.96 9.47 18.40
CA ARG A 225 -4.91 10.25 19.20
C ARG A 225 -5.75 9.28 20.02
N ASP A 226 -5.38 9.12 21.28
CA ASP A 226 -6.11 8.36 22.29
C ASP A 226 -7.42 9.07 22.67
N ASP A 227 -8.42 8.98 21.78
CA ASP A 227 -9.82 9.23 22.14
C ASP A 227 -10.58 7.89 22.13
N THR A 228 -10.12 6.94 22.95
CA THR A 228 -10.79 5.65 23.14
C THR A 228 -11.96 5.79 24.10
N VAL A 229 -13.10 6.27 23.61
CA VAL A 229 -14.38 6.16 24.33
C VAL A 229 -15.31 5.09 23.69
N ASP A 230 -15.03 4.68 22.45
CA ASP A 230 -15.96 3.86 21.63
C ASP A 230 -15.64 2.36 21.54
N LEU A 231 -14.55 1.87 22.16
CA LEU A 231 -14.11 0.47 22.06
C LEU A 231 -14.47 -0.35 23.32
N ARG A 232 -15.71 -0.22 23.80
CA ARG A 232 -16.29 -1.24 24.69
C ARG A 232 -17.15 -2.17 23.83
N ILE A 233 -16.57 -3.31 23.48
CA ILE A 233 -17.29 -4.50 22.98
C ILE A 233 -17.78 -5.26 24.20
#